data_AF-A0A9C6X1D8-F1
#
_entry.id   AF-A0A9C6X1D8-F1
#
_cell.length_a   1.000
_cell.length_b   1.000
_cell.length_c   1.000
_cell.angle_alpha   90.00
_cell.angle_beta   90.00
_cell.angle_gamma   90.00
#
_symmetry.space_group_name_H-M   'P 1'
#
loop_
_entity.id
_entity.type
_entity.pdbx_description
1 polymer ?
#
loop_
_entity_poly.entity_id
_entity_poly.type
_entity_poly.pdbx_seq_one_letter_code
_entity_poly.pdbx_strand_id
1 'polypeptide(L)'
;MLRASTKRKAVESLDARPAKVLRRCLGESQYENIDIGDTKLIRRSIYRQRRKNIPALPKSHDSALEAFRTMELTTKTGEKFVHVSRLLVAEVKMRHHLQSRTCAEKVFSFYAQLIW
;
A
#
# COMPACT_ATOMS: atom_id res chain seq x y z
N MET A 1 -4.30 -24.86 -11.82
CA MET A 1 -5.34 -24.15 -11.01
C MET A 1 -5.07 -22.64 -10.94
N LEU A 2 -5.81 -21.81 -11.70
CA LEU A 2 -5.64 -20.34 -11.75
C LEU A 2 -5.62 -19.65 -10.38
N ARG A 3 -6.46 -20.13 -9.46
CA ARG A 3 -6.56 -19.59 -8.09
C ARG A 3 -5.27 -19.75 -7.28
N ALA A 4 -4.54 -20.85 -7.46
CA ALA A 4 -3.27 -21.07 -6.78
C ALA A 4 -2.20 -20.14 -7.33
N SER A 5 -2.09 -20.03 -8.65
CA SER A 5 -1.13 -19.15 -9.33
C SER A 5 -1.34 -17.67 -8.96
N THR A 6 -2.59 -17.22 -8.93
CA THR A 6 -2.93 -15.83 -8.53
C THR A 6 -2.65 -15.55 -7.06
N LYS A 7 -2.85 -16.51 -6.15
CA LYS A 7 -2.50 -16.35 -4.73
C LYS A 7 -0.98 -16.20 -4.53
N ARG A 8 -0.16 -16.97 -5.24
CA ARG A 8 1.30 -16.86 -5.17
C ARG A 8 1.76 -15.48 -5.65
N LYS A 9 1.33 -15.07 -6.85
CA LYS A 9 1.66 -13.75 -7.41
C LYS A 9 1.08 -12.57 -6.63
N ALA A 10 -0.01 -12.78 -5.89
CA ALA A 10 -0.56 -11.76 -5.02
C ALA A 10 0.41 -11.33 -3.91
N VAL A 11 1.29 -12.25 -3.48
CA VAL A 11 2.34 -12.00 -2.48
C VAL A 11 3.59 -11.42 -3.13
N GLU A 12 3.97 -11.91 -4.32
CA GLU A 12 5.15 -11.42 -5.06
C GLU A 12 5.01 -9.97 -5.54
N SER A 13 3.79 -9.52 -5.84
CA SER A 13 3.51 -8.15 -6.30
C SER A 13 2.39 -7.52 -5.49
N LEU A 14 2.74 -6.90 -4.35
CA LEU A 14 1.78 -6.21 -3.47
C LEU A 14 1.28 -4.88 -4.07
N ASP A 15 2.13 -4.23 -4.87
CA ASP A 15 1.96 -2.94 -5.54
C ASP A 15 1.10 -3.01 -6.82
N ALA A 16 1.11 -4.14 -7.52
CA ALA A 16 0.34 -4.30 -8.76
C ALA A 16 -1.18 -4.30 -8.50
N ARG A 17 -1.99 -3.73 -9.41
CA ARG A 17 -3.46 -3.87 -9.33
C ARG A 17 -3.87 -5.36 -9.42
N PRO A 18 -4.85 -5.87 -8.62
CA PRO A 18 -5.30 -7.27 -8.70
C PRO A 18 -5.74 -7.70 -10.10
N ALA A 19 -6.31 -6.77 -10.87
CA ALA A 19 -6.66 -6.97 -12.28
C ALA A 19 -5.44 -7.31 -13.16
N LYS A 20 -4.29 -6.68 -12.91
CA LYS A 20 -3.03 -6.95 -13.62
C LYS A 20 -2.49 -8.32 -13.25
N VAL A 21 -2.53 -8.68 -11.96
CA VAL A 21 -2.11 -10.01 -11.48
C VAL A 21 -2.95 -11.11 -12.13
N LEU A 22 -4.27 -10.94 -12.15
CA LEU A 22 -5.18 -11.89 -12.79
C LEU A 22 -4.90 -12.03 -14.29
N ARG A 23 -4.85 -10.91 -15.04
CA ARG A 23 -4.54 -10.93 -16.48
C ARG A 23 -3.21 -11.60 -16.79
N ARG A 24 -2.18 -11.32 -16.00
CA ARG A 24 -0.87 -11.97 -16.15
C ARG A 24 -0.98 -13.49 -15.95
N CYS A 25 -1.70 -13.95 -14.94
CA CYS A 25 -1.92 -15.39 -14.77
C CYS A 25 -2.71 -16.00 -15.92
N LEU A 26 -3.73 -15.31 -16.43
CA LEU A 26 -4.52 -15.75 -17.59
C LEU A 26 -3.69 -15.85 -18.88
N GLY A 27 -2.73 -14.95 -19.08
CA GLY A 27 -1.84 -15.00 -20.24
C GLY A 27 -0.77 -16.08 -20.18
N GLU A 28 -0.47 -16.63 -19.00
CA GLU A 28 0.57 -17.65 -18.80
C GLU A 28 0.04 -19.10 -18.88
N SER A 29 -1.27 -19.31 -19.00
CA SER A 29 -1.83 -20.65 -19.18
C SER A 29 -3.17 -20.59 -19.89
N GLN A 30 -3.52 -21.63 -20.64
CA GLN A 30 -4.83 -21.72 -21.26
C GLN A 30 -5.85 -22.15 -20.19
N TYR A 31 -6.72 -21.23 -19.81
CA TYR A 31 -7.87 -21.51 -18.96
C TYR A 31 -9.13 -21.36 -19.79
N GLU A 32 -9.84 -22.46 -19.97
CA GLU A 32 -11.14 -22.46 -20.63
C GLU A 32 -12.24 -22.22 -19.60
N ASN A 33 -13.35 -21.60 -20.02
CA ASN A 33 -14.57 -21.43 -19.21
C ASN A 33 -14.39 -20.64 -17.91
N ILE A 34 -13.78 -19.45 -17.97
CA ILE A 34 -13.76 -18.52 -16.84
C ILE A 34 -14.93 -17.55 -16.96
N ASP A 35 -15.85 -17.62 -16.02
CA ASP A 35 -16.94 -16.66 -15.94
C ASP A 35 -16.52 -15.36 -15.22
N ILE A 36 -17.30 -14.30 -15.43
CA ILE A 36 -17.22 -13.04 -14.71
C ILE A 36 -17.33 -13.28 -13.19
N GLY A 37 -18.16 -14.23 -12.74
CA GLY A 37 -18.24 -14.64 -11.34
C GLY A 37 -16.91 -15.12 -10.76
N ASP A 38 -16.20 -15.98 -11.50
CA ASP A 38 -14.89 -16.49 -11.11
C ASP A 38 -13.86 -15.38 -10.98
N THR A 39 -13.84 -14.43 -11.92
CA THR A 39 -12.90 -13.30 -11.85
C THR A 39 -13.11 -12.45 -10.59
N LYS A 40 -14.37 -12.25 -10.16
CA LYS A 40 -14.70 -11.55 -8.90
C LYS A 40 -14.20 -12.34 -7.69
N LEU A 41 -14.43 -13.66 -7.65
CA LEU A 41 -13.96 -14.52 -6.56
C LEU A 41 -12.44 -14.57 -6.47
N ILE A 42 -11.76 -14.64 -7.61
CA ILE A 42 -10.29 -14.65 -7.67
C ILE A 42 -9.73 -13.31 -7.20
N ARG A 43 -10.29 -12.18 -7.64
CA ARG A 43 -9.91 -10.85 -7.13
C ARG A 43 -10.05 -10.77 -5.61
N ARG A 44 -11.16 -11.23 -5.05
CA ARG A 44 -11.34 -11.30 -3.58
C ARG A 44 -10.27 -12.18 -2.92
N SER A 45 -9.91 -13.30 -3.53
CA SER A 45 -8.83 -14.16 -3.04
C SER A 45 -7.46 -13.46 -3.06
N ILE A 46 -7.17 -12.65 -4.09
CA ILE A 46 -5.94 -11.84 -4.17
C ILE A 46 -5.92 -10.82 -3.02
N TYR A 47 -7.01 -10.06 -2.83
CA TYR A 47 -7.11 -9.09 -1.72
C TYR A 47 -6.93 -9.73 -0.35
N ARG A 48 -7.60 -10.87 -0.10
CA ARG A 48 -7.47 -11.61 1.17
C ARG A 48 -6.04 -12.06 1.41
N GLN A 49 -5.33 -12.49 0.38
CA GLN A 49 -3.95 -12.94 0.52
C GLN A 49 -3.00 -11.76 0.80
N ARG A 50 -3.21 -10.61 0.16
CA ARG A 50 -2.43 -9.39 0.41
C ARG A 50 -2.64 -8.84 1.82
N ARG A 51 -3.88 -8.85 2.30
CA ARG A 51 -4.24 -8.37 3.65
C ARG A 51 -3.58 -9.15 4.79
N LYS A 52 -3.01 -10.33 4.52
CA LYS A 52 -2.18 -11.07 5.49
C LYS A 52 -0.78 -10.48 5.64
N ASN A 53 -0.26 -9.84 4.59
CA ASN A 53 1.09 -9.27 4.55
C ASN A 53 1.10 -7.75 4.76
N ILE A 54 -0.03 -7.08 4.52
CA ILE A 54 -0.16 -5.64 4.69
C ILE A 54 -0.70 -5.37 6.10
N PRO A 55 -0.06 -4.50 6.90
CA PRO A 55 -0.57 -4.14 8.22
C PRO A 55 -1.95 -3.50 8.10
N ALA A 56 -2.77 -3.69 9.14
CA ALA A 56 -4.07 -3.03 9.20
C ALA A 56 -3.88 -1.51 9.20
N LEU A 57 -4.80 -0.79 8.54
CA LEU A 57 -4.80 0.66 8.59
C LEU A 57 -5.01 1.10 10.05
N PRO A 58 -4.24 2.10 10.52
CA PRO A 58 -4.42 2.64 11.86
C PRO A 58 -5.84 3.21 12.00
N LYS A 59 -6.48 2.92 13.13
CA LYS A 59 -7.87 3.31 13.39
C LYS A 59 -7.99 4.68 14.08
N SER A 60 -6.89 5.17 14.63
CA SER A 60 -6.81 6.45 15.34
C SER A 60 -5.52 7.16 14.98
N HIS A 61 -5.49 8.47 15.25
CA HIS A 61 -4.30 9.30 15.10
C HIS A 61 -3.11 8.73 15.88
N ASP A 62 -3.31 8.36 17.15
CA ASP A 62 -2.23 7.83 17.99
C ASP A 62 -1.72 6.49 17.47
N SER A 63 -2.61 5.61 17.00
CA SER A 63 -2.22 4.35 16.37
C SER A 63 -1.43 4.57 15.08
N ALA A 64 -1.72 5.64 14.33
CA ALA A 64 -0.95 6.01 13.15
C ALA A 64 0.44 6.51 13.53
N LEU A 65 0.55 7.37 14.55
CA LEU A 65 1.85 7.85 15.06
C LEU A 65 2.74 6.69 15.54
N GLU A 66 2.18 5.73 16.28
CA GLU A 66 2.92 4.53 16.71
C GLU A 66 3.34 3.66 15.52
N ALA A 67 2.48 3.51 14.51
CA ALA A 67 2.85 2.81 13.28
C ALA A 67 4.01 3.51 12.55
N PHE A 68 4.01 4.85 12.46
CA PHE A 68 5.11 5.59 11.83
C PHE A 68 6.39 5.56 12.66
N ARG A 69 6.31 5.52 13.99
CA ARG A 69 7.48 5.40 14.88
C ARG A 69 8.16 4.04 14.75
N THR A 70 7.37 2.99 14.53
CA THR A 70 7.85 1.61 14.40
C THR A 70 8.34 1.29 12.98
N MET A 71 7.91 2.04 11.97
CA MET A 71 8.41 1.88 10.61
C MET A 71 9.79 2.54 10.45
N GLU A 72 10.82 1.74 10.19
CA GLU A 72 12.17 2.21 9.86
C GLU A 72 12.24 2.70 8.41
N LEU A 73 11.70 3.90 8.17
CA LEU A 73 11.67 4.51 6.84
C LEU A 73 12.91 5.37 6.61
N THR A 74 13.83 4.87 5.80
CA THR A 74 15.03 5.59 5.35
C THR A 74 14.94 5.94 3.87
N THR A 75 15.48 7.09 3.48
CA THR A 75 15.68 7.44 2.08
C THR A 75 16.76 6.54 1.44
N LYS A 76 16.90 6.60 0.12
CA LYS A 76 18.02 5.95 -0.59
C LYS A 76 19.40 6.44 -0.13
N THR A 77 19.46 7.58 0.57
CA THR A 77 20.68 8.16 1.14
C THR A 77 20.84 7.86 2.64
N GLY A 78 19.96 7.05 3.22
CA GLY A 78 20.01 6.64 4.62
C GLY A 78 19.44 7.67 5.61
N GLU A 79 18.87 8.77 5.12
CA GLU A 79 18.26 9.79 5.98
C GLU A 79 16.89 9.31 6.46
N LYS A 80 16.51 9.66 7.70
CA LYS A 80 15.16 9.38 8.20
C LYS A 80 14.12 10.12 7.36
N PHE A 81 13.20 9.37 6.77
CA PHE A 81 12.19 9.90 5.85
C PHE A 81 11.02 10.57 6.57
N VAL A 82 10.73 10.13 7.80
CA VAL A 82 9.58 10.58 8.58
C VAL A 82 10.03 11.25 9.87
N HIS A 83 9.54 12.47 10.10
CA HIS A 83 9.61 13.13 11.39
C HIS A 83 8.23 13.08 12.07
N VAL A 84 8.15 12.49 13.26
CA VAL A 84 6.90 12.34 14.03
C VAL A 84 6.89 13.33 15.19
N SER A 85 6.07 14.38 15.12
CA SER A 85 5.90 15.35 16.20
C SER A 85 4.58 15.12 16.94
N ARG A 86 4.49 15.59 18.20
CA ARG A 86 3.33 15.40 19.09
C ARG A 86 2.04 16.07 18.57
N LEU A 87 2.17 17.06 17.69
CA LEU A 87 1.07 17.87 17.17
C LEU A 87 0.86 17.72 15.65
N LEU A 88 1.79 17.09 14.94
CA LEU A 88 1.79 17.04 13.47
C LEU A 88 2.35 15.70 12.96
N VAL A 89 1.53 15.04 12.13
CA VAL A 89 1.87 13.77 11.47
C VAL A 89 2.80 14.04 10.28
N ALA A 90 3.97 13.40 10.34
CA ALA A 90 4.87 13.08 9.23
C ALA A 90 5.21 14.23 8.26
N GLU A 91 6.25 15.00 8.58
CA GLU A 91 6.98 15.72 7.54
C GLU A 91 7.74 14.73 6.67
N VAL A 92 7.26 14.53 5.44
CA VAL A 92 7.96 13.81 4.37
C VAL A 92 9.04 14.73 3.82
N LYS A 93 10.29 14.53 4.23
CA LYS A 93 11.41 15.35 3.74
C LYS A 93 11.80 14.93 2.32
N MET A 94 11.56 15.81 1.34
CA MET A 94 12.27 15.82 0.06
C MET A 94 13.16 17.08 -0.01
N ARG A 95 14.36 16.87 -0.57
CA ARG A 95 15.66 17.54 -0.34
C ARG A 95 15.80 19.07 -0.28
N HIS A 96 14.80 19.90 -0.55
CA HIS A 96 15.06 21.34 -0.75
C HIS A 96 14.06 22.34 -0.15
N HIS A 97 13.12 21.95 0.73
CA HIS A 97 11.99 22.84 1.06
C HIS A 97 11.59 23.05 2.53
N LEU A 98 12.30 22.50 3.51
CA LEU A 98 11.88 22.63 4.92
C LEU A 98 12.54 23.77 5.72
N GLN A 99 13.58 24.42 5.20
CA GLN A 99 14.28 25.48 5.94
C GLN A 99 13.54 26.84 5.93
N SER A 100 12.45 27.00 5.17
CA SER A 100 11.81 28.31 4.98
C SER A 100 10.38 28.45 5.52
N ARG A 101 9.75 27.41 6.09
CA ARG A 101 8.27 27.40 6.22
C ARG A 101 7.61 26.94 7.52
N THR A 102 8.33 26.59 8.58
CA THR A 102 7.64 26.26 9.84
C THR A 102 7.39 27.49 10.72
N CYS A 103 6.44 28.31 10.24
CA CYS A 103 5.63 29.24 11.02
C CYS A 103 4.14 28.85 10.83
N ALA A 104 3.68 27.83 11.56
CA ALA A 104 2.28 27.48 11.88
C ALA A 104 1.31 26.73 10.89
N GLU A 105 0.60 25.79 11.53
CA GLU A 105 -0.87 25.51 11.60
C GLU A 105 -1.64 24.51 10.72
N LYS A 106 -1.24 24.12 9.50
CA LYS A 106 -1.98 23.04 8.79
C LYS A 106 -1.05 22.18 7.94
N VAL A 107 -0.80 20.94 8.37
CA VAL A 107 -0.09 19.94 7.57
C VAL A 107 -1.10 19.08 6.82
N PHE A 108 -0.84 18.94 5.52
CA PHE A 108 -1.71 18.38 4.51
C PHE A 108 -2.09 16.91 4.75
N SER A 109 -3.38 16.64 4.52
CA SER A 109 -3.99 15.32 4.33
C SER A 109 -3.29 14.54 3.21
N PHE A 110 -2.78 13.34 3.54
CA PHE A 110 -2.48 12.34 2.52
C PHE A 110 -3.82 11.72 2.07
N TYR A 111 -4.35 12.20 0.96
CA TYR A 111 -5.46 11.55 0.27
C TYR A 111 -5.02 10.15 -0.15
N ALA A 112 -5.53 9.13 0.53
CA ALA A 112 -5.64 7.80 -0.03
C ALA A 112 -6.67 7.85 -1.17
N GLN A 113 -6.25 8.26 -2.37
CA GLN A 113 -6.97 7.95 -3.60
C GLN A 113 -6.87 6.44 -3.86
N LEU A 114 -7.69 5.66 -3.15
CA LEU A 114 -8.14 4.37 -3.63
C LEU A 114 -9.42 4.63 -4.44
N ILE A 115 -9.18 4.96 -5.71
CA ILE A 115 -10.17 4.96 -6.79
C ILE A 115 -10.89 3.60 -6.80
N TRP A 116 -12.22 3.70 -6.86
CA TRP A 116 -13.25 2.66 -6.98
C TRP A 116 -12.89 1.47 -7.88
#